data_AF-A0A8H6WVF3-F1
#
_entry.id   AF-A0A8H6WVF3-F1
#
_cell.length_a   1.000
_cell.length_b   1.000
_cell.length_c   1.000
_cell.angle_alpha   90.00
_cell.angle_beta   90.00
_cell.angle_gamma   90.00
#
_symmetry.space_group_name_H-M   'P 1'
#
loop_
_entity.id
_entity.type
_entity.pdbx_description
1 polymer ?
#
loop_
_entity_poly.entity_id
_entity_poly.type
_entity_poly.pdbx_seq_one_letter_code
_entity_poly.pdbx_strand_id
1 'polypeptide(L)'
;MDWFRSVLFSEPNGTQNSYIQNVLVPAMNSVIGSPLTQAAVAELVGEGAIDANDVTIFTATLAALRPAFTDLMAKHKILVDDSLPLGHAANARTNPVTKTLLGMNLRPEVLDAAGPLRTFARVITILHETAHTLSPEQSFPIHDYVYSGTWAFRHLRSVGRYNADTYAEAIARIAEALERSKTPNAGPAPSPFYRAIELPSFQQPALRGSGLGGLDAALAAADFRVNRAFVRCDDFKAYIQRGDSWGEDAAEAWQRALYNLEVSLRGLSVVDAREGKGHTEASGVRVADLYAGIVRAKSLLKNLRVVLVDTDTNGWFPVLRVINGRGTSTLSVPRAALARSTTELADAIIKAAFSDPNMFQTQMLLKKDPTSKFDALSAVNAFVKDDRVLEAANAAGVLENLNAVAPTPLADDAARRKAQAALLLSVLEFAAARWSRDAVTSTALAKEAAKQYLKGINAELSVLVPEILAELDALAPLAQPLETQRNDLLSSIAVSNAICLQKVKELADGNAGWIATWNGLNKKVLEWQTKYVVKTEVKKKA
;
A
#
# COMPACT_ATOMS: atom_id res chain seq x y z
N MET A 1 -2.24 -23.70 28.25
CA MET A 1 -1.81 -22.28 28.34
C MET A 1 -3.06 -21.43 28.19
N ASP A 2 -3.74 -21.15 29.30
CA ASP A 2 -4.99 -20.37 29.36
C ASP A 2 -4.71 -18.96 29.91
N TRP A 3 -4.08 -18.10 29.10
CA TRP A 3 -3.77 -16.72 29.50
C TRP A 3 -4.28 -15.63 28.55
N PHE A 4 -5.20 -15.97 27.64
CA PHE A 4 -5.99 -14.95 26.93
C PHE A 4 -7.25 -14.62 27.74
N ARG A 5 -7.19 -13.59 28.58
CA ARG A 5 -8.41 -12.98 29.12
C ARG A 5 -9.20 -12.39 27.95
N SER A 6 -10.48 -12.71 27.82
CA SER A 6 -11.40 -12.00 26.93
C SER A 6 -11.67 -10.62 27.50
N VAL A 7 -10.72 -9.69 27.35
CA VAL A 7 -10.75 -8.37 28.00
C VAL A 7 -12.04 -7.61 27.68
N LEU A 8 -12.59 -7.77 26.48
CA LEU A 8 -13.84 -7.11 26.07
C LEU A 8 -15.07 -7.49 26.90
N PHE A 9 -15.07 -8.63 27.58
CA PHE A 9 -16.22 -9.10 28.36
C PHE A 9 -15.93 -9.26 29.86
N SER A 10 -14.71 -8.95 30.30
CA SER A 10 -14.32 -9.03 31.72
C SER A 10 -14.05 -7.67 32.38
N GLU A 11 -14.14 -6.55 31.66
CA GLU A 11 -14.03 -5.23 32.30
C GLU A 11 -15.33 -4.84 33.04
N PRO A 12 -15.24 -4.40 34.31
CA PRO A 12 -16.38 -3.88 35.08
C PRO A 12 -16.96 -2.56 34.56
N ASN A 13 -16.33 -1.93 33.56
CA ASN A 13 -16.71 -0.63 33.04
C ASN A 13 -17.20 -0.81 31.59
N GLY A 14 -18.51 -0.90 31.38
CA GLY A 14 -19.14 -1.16 30.07
C GLY A 14 -18.90 -0.14 28.94
N THR A 15 -17.83 0.65 28.95
CA THR A 15 -17.56 1.74 28.00
C THR A 15 -17.09 1.26 26.63
N GLN A 16 -16.21 0.26 26.54
CA GLN A 16 -15.70 -0.25 25.25
C GLN A 16 -16.78 -1.00 24.45
N ASN A 17 -17.52 -1.90 25.09
CA ASN A 17 -18.68 -2.55 24.47
C ASN A 17 -19.74 -1.52 24.08
N SER A 18 -20.01 -0.52 24.93
CA SER A 18 -20.92 0.57 24.56
C SER A 18 -20.41 1.37 23.36
N TYR A 19 -19.10 1.62 23.24
CA TYR A 19 -18.54 2.32 22.08
C TYR A 19 -18.71 1.51 20.78
N ILE A 20 -18.42 0.21 20.83
CA ILE A 20 -18.62 -0.68 19.67
C ILE A 20 -20.10 -0.66 19.25
N GLN A 21 -21.02 -0.88 20.20
CA GLN A 21 -22.46 -0.99 19.92
C GLN A 21 -23.10 0.34 19.52
N ASN A 22 -22.71 1.46 20.16
CA ASN A 22 -23.38 2.75 19.97
C ASN A 22 -22.68 3.66 18.95
N VAL A 23 -21.43 3.37 18.58
CA VAL A 23 -20.67 4.21 17.63
C VAL A 23 -20.21 3.41 16.42
N LEU A 24 -19.46 2.32 16.60
CA LEU A 24 -18.86 1.60 15.48
C LEU A 24 -19.90 0.83 14.66
N VAL A 25 -20.84 0.11 15.30
CA VAL A 25 -21.91 -0.64 14.62
C VAL A 25 -22.84 0.31 13.83
N PRO A 26 -23.32 1.44 14.36
CA PRO A 26 -24.09 2.40 13.57
C PRO A 26 -23.31 2.97 12.38
N ALA A 27 -22.01 3.25 12.56
CA ALA A 27 -21.16 3.69 11.45
C ALA A 27 -21.00 2.60 10.38
N MET A 28 -20.79 1.34 10.77
CA MET A 28 -20.80 0.18 9.86
C MET A 28 -22.12 0.07 9.09
N ASN A 29 -23.26 0.26 9.78
CA ASN A 29 -24.59 0.24 9.15
C ASN A 29 -24.79 1.38 8.14
N SER A 30 -24.10 2.51 8.32
CA SER A 30 -24.20 3.62 7.37
C SER A 30 -23.44 3.37 6.06
N VAL A 31 -22.39 2.54 6.09
CA VAL A 31 -21.60 2.18 4.91
C VAL A 31 -22.10 0.88 4.27
N ILE A 32 -22.39 -0.16 5.05
CA ILE A 32 -22.89 -1.44 4.56
C ILE A 32 -24.38 -1.32 4.25
N GLY A 33 -24.75 -1.56 2.98
CA GLY A 33 -26.12 -1.36 2.50
C GLY A 33 -26.43 0.09 2.12
N SER A 34 -25.41 0.96 2.07
CA SER A 34 -25.56 2.32 1.57
C SER A 34 -26.02 2.34 0.10
N PRO A 35 -26.89 3.27 -0.32
CA PRO A 35 -27.21 3.46 -1.74
C PRO A 35 -25.99 3.87 -2.58
N LEU A 36 -24.89 4.29 -1.94
CA LEU A 36 -23.63 4.64 -2.59
C LEU A 36 -22.77 3.43 -2.98
N THR A 37 -23.17 2.22 -2.54
CA THR A 37 -22.43 0.98 -2.81
C THR A 37 -22.20 0.76 -4.30
N GLN A 38 -23.24 0.96 -5.12
CA GLN A 38 -23.15 0.73 -6.57
C GLN A 38 -22.13 1.67 -7.23
N ALA A 39 -22.08 2.95 -6.82
CA ALA A 39 -21.11 3.90 -7.34
C ALA A 39 -19.68 3.52 -6.93
N ALA A 40 -19.47 3.18 -5.65
CA ALA A 40 -18.15 2.76 -5.16
C ALA A 40 -17.63 1.51 -5.87
N VAL A 41 -18.48 0.50 -6.09
CA VAL A 41 -18.12 -0.72 -6.82
C VAL A 41 -17.86 -0.44 -8.29
N ALA A 42 -18.67 0.42 -8.93
CA ALA A 42 -18.45 0.81 -10.32
C ALA A 42 -17.10 1.51 -10.53
N GLU A 43 -16.67 2.35 -9.59
CA GLU A 43 -15.33 2.95 -9.63
C GLU A 43 -14.22 1.89 -9.52
N LEU A 44 -14.35 0.90 -8.62
CA LEU A 44 -13.38 -0.19 -8.48
C LEU A 44 -13.29 -1.07 -9.74
N VAL A 45 -14.41 -1.31 -10.41
CA VAL A 45 -14.46 -2.00 -11.71
C VAL A 45 -13.76 -1.15 -12.78
N GLY A 46 -14.07 0.14 -12.86
CA GLY A 46 -13.44 1.05 -13.82
C GLY A 46 -11.92 1.20 -13.63
N GLU A 47 -11.44 1.03 -12.41
CA GLU A 47 -10.01 1.04 -12.09
C GLU A 47 -9.30 -0.30 -12.36
N GLY A 48 -10.04 -1.40 -12.54
CA GLY A 48 -9.50 -2.75 -12.73
C GLY A 48 -9.21 -3.52 -11.43
N ALA A 49 -9.64 -2.98 -10.28
CA ALA A 49 -9.48 -3.63 -8.98
C ALA A 49 -10.44 -4.83 -8.80
N ILE A 50 -11.58 -4.82 -9.50
CA ILE A 50 -12.57 -5.92 -9.52
C ILE A 50 -12.99 -6.17 -10.98
N ASP A 51 -13.23 -7.44 -11.34
CA ASP A 51 -13.83 -7.79 -12.63
C ASP A 51 -15.33 -7.47 -12.66
N ALA A 52 -15.83 -6.94 -13.79
CA ALA A 52 -17.25 -6.61 -13.93
C ALA A 52 -18.19 -7.82 -13.69
N ASN A 53 -17.73 -9.04 -14.02
CA ASN A 53 -18.49 -10.27 -13.81
C ASN A 53 -18.60 -10.66 -12.33
N ASP A 54 -17.77 -10.09 -11.46
CA ASP A 54 -17.69 -10.43 -10.04
C ASP A 54 -18.46 -9.47 -9.13
N VAL A 55 -19.07 -8.42 -9.69
CA VAL A 55 -19.79 -7.38 -8.95
C VAL A 55 -20.88 -7.97 -8.05
N THR A 56 -21.62 -8.97 -8.52
CA THR A 56 -22.70 -9.61 -7.74
C THR A 56 -22.14 -10.31 -6.49
N ILE A 57 -21.10 -11.13 -6.67
CA ILE A 57 -20.47 -11.88 -5.56
C ILE A 57 -19.78 -10.92 -4.60
N PHE A 58 -19.08 -9.91 -5.13
CA PHE A 58 -18.42 -8.87 -4.34
C PHE A 58 -19.42 -8.11 -3.48
N THR A 59 -20.52 -7.64 -4.07
CA THR A 59 -21.56 -6.86 -3.35
C THR A 59 -22.26 -7.70 -2.29
N ALA A 60 -22.57 -8.97 -2.59
CA ALA A 60 -23.14 -9.89 -1.61
C ALA A 60 -22.19 -10.12 -0.42
N THR A 61 -20.89 -10.28 -0.70
CA THR A 61 -19.87 -10.46 0.34
C THR A 61 -19.67 -9.19 1.17
N LEU A 62 -19.65 -8.02 0.54
CA LEU A 62 -19.60 -6.72 1.21
C LEU A 62 -20.78 -6.55 2.18
N ALA A 63 -21.99 -6.95 1.76
CA ALA A 63 -23.17 -6.96 2.62
C ALA A 63 -23.07 -7.96 3.79
N ALA A 64 -22.35 -9.07 3.60
CA ALA A 64 -22.13 -10.11 4.61
C ALA A 64 -21.09 -9.72 5.69
N LEU A 65 -20.29 -8.67 5.49
CA LEU A 65 -19.31 -8.23 6.49
C LEU A 65 -19.96 -7.85 7.83
N ARG A 66 -21.10 -7.16 7.80
CA ARG A 66 -21.83 -6.78 9.02
C ARG A 66 -22.28 -8.01 9.83
N PRO A 67 -23.10 -8.93 9.29
CA PRO A 67 -23.52 -10.10 10.05
C PRO A 67 -22.33 -10.96 10.52
N ALA A 68 -21.25 -11.03 9.76
CA ALA A 68 -20.02 -11.72 10.19
C ALA A 68 -19.36 -11.04 11.41
N PHE A 69 -19.23 -9.71 11.40
CA PHE A 69 -18.73 -8.98 12.57
C PHE A 69 -19.64 -9.18 13.80
N THR A 70 -20.96 -9.10 13.62
CA THR A 70 -21.93 -9.35 14.69
C THR A 70 -21.81 -10.77 15.25
N ASP A 71 -21.62 -11.78 14.40
CA ASP A 71 -21.41 -13.16 14.81
C ASP A 71 -20.11 -13.33 15.63
N LEU A 72 -19.02 -12.67 15.22
CA LEU A 72 -17.78 -12.66 15.99
C LEU A 72 -17.95 -12.05 17.38
N MET A 73 -18.71 -10.96 17.49
CA MET A 73 -19.03 -10.36 18.78
C MET A 73 -19.87 -11.30 19.65
N ALA A 74 -20.95 -11.86 19.09
CA ALA A 74 -21.87 -12.74 19.81
C ALA A 74 -21.18 -14.01 20.33
N LYS A 75 -20.16 -14.50 19.61
CA LYS A 75 -19.34 -15.66 20.00
C LYS A 75 -18.14 -15.29 20.87
N HIS A 76 -18.02 -14.03 21.32
CA HIS A 76 -16.90 -13.53 22.11
C HIS A 76 -15.52 -13.77 21.47
N LYS A 77 -15.44 -13.66 20.13
CA LYS A 77 -14.23 -13.92 19.34
C LYS A 77 -13.38 -12.69 19.04
N ILE A 78 -13.83 -11.51 19.47
CA ILE A 78 -13.05 -10.27 19.39
C ILE A 78 -12.30 -10.08 20.71
N LEU A 79 -10.99 -9.84 20.62
CA LEU A 79 -10.11 -9.59 21.75
C LEU A 79 -9.40 -8.25 21.58
N VAL A 80 -9.04 -7.62 22.69
CA VAL A 80 -8.13 -6.47 22.70
C VAL A 80 -6.73 -6.98 23.03
N ASP A 81 -5.75 -6.60 22.22
CA ASP A 81 -4.38 -7.09 22.28
C ASP A 81 -3.42 -5.92 22.02
N ASP A 82 -2.77 -5.45 23.08
CA ASP A 82 -1.79 -4.36 23.04
C ASP A 82 -0.42 -4.80 22.51
N SER A 83 -0.19 -6.11 22.42
CA SER A 83 1.05 -6.72 21.93
C SER A 83 1.13 -6.80 20.41
N LEU A 84 0.04 -6.50 19.69
CA LEU A 84 0.07 -6.39 18.24
C LEU A 84 1.10 -5.32 17.81
N PRO A 85 1.86 -5.56 16.72
CA PRO A 85 2.82 -4.60 16.20
C PRO A 85 2.20 -3.23 15.98
N LEU A 86 2.96 -2.15 16.21
CA LEU A 86 2.47 -0.77 16.08
C LEU A 86 1.80 -0.46 14.73
N GLY A 87 2.21 -1.16 13.66
CA GLY A 87 1.63 -1.03 12.32
C GLY A 87 0.36 -1.83 12.07
N HIS A 88 -0.08 -2.69 13.00
CA HIS A 88 -1.21 -3.61 12.86
C HIS A 88 -2.31 -3.21 13.84
N ALA A 89 -3.23 -2.35 13.42
CA ALA A 89 -4.31 -1.88 14.28
C ALA A 89 -5.32 -2.98 14.65
N ALA A 90 -5.45 -3.99 13.79
CA ALA A 90 -6.25 -5.18 14.03
C ALA A 90 -5.61 -6.37 13.32
N ASN A 91 -6.04 -7.59 13.67
CA ASN A 91 -5.55 -8.81 13.04
C ASN A 91 -6.59 -9.93 13.15
N ALA A 92 -6.99 -10.50 12.01
CA ALA A 92 -7.75 -11.73 11.94
C ALA A 92 -6.92 -12.90 12.49
N ARG A 93 -7.44 -13.58 13.53
CA ARG A 93 -6.83 -14.80 14.07
C ARG A 93 -7.32 -15.98 13.26
N THR A 94 -6.42 -16.69 12.61
CA THR A 94 -6.72 -17.93 11.89
C THR A 94 -6.00 -19.12 12.51
N ASN A 95 -6.57 -20.30 12.38
CA ASN A 95 -5.86 -21.55 12.63
C ASN A 95 -4.73 -21.66 11.60
N PRO A 96 -3.46 -21.83 11.99
CA PRO A 96 -2.34 -21.79 11.06
C PRO A 96 -2.37 -22.92 10.02
N VAL A 97 -3.06 -24.02 10.32
CA VAL A 97 -3.17 -25.23 9.50
C VAL A 97 -4.38 -25.15 8.57
N THR A 98 -5.57 -25.02 9.14
CA THR A 98 -6.82 -25.03 8.37
C THR A 98 -7.18 -23.65 7.81
N LYS A 99 -6.48 -22.60 8.24
CA LYS A 99 -6.80 -21.18 8.01
C LYS A 99 -8.22 -20.80 8.42
N THR A 100 -8.89 -21.63 9.22
CA THR A 100 -10.21 -21.32 9.76
C THR A 100 -10.10 -20.18 10.76
N LEU A 101 -11.00 -19.22 10.66
CA LEU A 101 -10.96 -18.06 11.53
C LEU A 101 -11.35 -18.43 12.98
N LEU A 102 -10.44 -18.12 13.90
CA LEU A 102 -10.60 -18.26 15.34
C LEU A 102 -11.21 -17.01 15.97
N GLY A 103 -10.94 -15.83 15.42
CA GLY A 103 -11.47 -14.56 15.90
C GLY A 103 -10.72 -13.35 15.35
N MET A 104 -10.73 -12.25 16.07
CA MET A 104 -10.05 -11.00 15.71
C MET A 104 -9.39 -10.39 16.95
N ASN A 105 -8.18 -9.87 16.79
CA ASN A 105 -7.52 -9.04 17.79
C ASN A 105 -7.59 -7.58 17.33
N LEU A 106 -7.88 -6.67 18.26
CA LEU A 106 -7.89 -5.22 18.05
C LEU A 106 -6.88 -4.58 18.97
N ARG A 107 -6.10 -3.62 18.49
CA ARG A 107 -5.30 -2.78 19.39
C ARG A 107 -6.23 -1.84 20.17
N PRO A 108 -5.87 -1.47 21.41
CA PRO A 108 -6.67 -0.55 22.22
C PRO A 108 -7.00 0.77 21.49
N GLU A 109 -6.09 1.29 20.65
CA GLU A 109 -6.29 2.57 19.95
C GLU A 109 -7.45 2.52 18.92
N VAL A 110 -7.84 1.33 18.44
CA VAL A 110 -9.02 1.17 17.57
C VAL A 110 -10.32 1.40 18.34
N LEU A 111 -10.33 1.15 19.64
CA LEU A 111 -11.49 1.30 20.52
C LEU A 111 -11.47 2.59 21.34
N ASP A 112 -10.38 3.35 21.27
CA ASP A 112 -10.27 4.64 21.95
C ASP A 112 -11.11 5.71 21.23
N ALA A 113 -12.25 6.06 21.84
CA ALA A 113 -13.15 7.10 21.35
C ALA A 113 -12.51 8.50 21.33
N ALA A 114 -11.54 8.77 22.21
CA ALA A 114 -10.75 10.00 22.25
C ALA A 114 -9.50 9.93 21.35
N GLY A 115 -9.25 8.76 20.75
CA GLY A 115 -8.10 8.50 19.91
C GLY A 115 -8.12 9.28 18.59
N PRO A 116 -6.94 9.45 17.96
CA PRO A 116 -6.75 10.32 16.80
C PRO A 116 -7.44 9.82 15.53
N LEU A 117 -7.84 8.55 15.49
CA LEU A 117 -8.54 7.97 14.34
C LEU A 117 -9.94 8.56 14.23
N ARG A 118 -10.47 8.65 13.02
CA ARG A 118 -11.89 8.95 12.79
C ARG A 118 -12.72 7.68 12.88
N THR A 119 -14.02 7.81 13.16
CA THR A 119 -14.93 6.67 13.27
C THR A 119 -14.90 5.78 12.03
N PHE A 120 -14.96 6.36 10.83
CA PHE A 120 -14.91 5.56 9.60
C PHE A 120 -13.54 4.90 9.36
N ALA A 121 -12.43 5.52 9.76
CA ALA A 121 -11.11 4.88 9.68
C ALA A 121 -11.06 3.60 10.52
N ARG A 122 -11.61 3.63 11.74
CA ARG A 122 -11.76 2.43 12.60
C ARG A 122 -12.64 1.37 11.95
N VAL A 123 -13.80 1.79 11.41
CA VAL A 123 -14.74 0.90 10.72
C VAL A 123 -14.09 0.21 9.52
N ILE A 124 -13.32 0.94 8.71
CA ILE A 124 -12.62 0.38 7.55
C ILE A 124 -11.63 -0.69 7.98
N THR A 125 -10.79 -0.43 9.00
CA THR A 125 -9.86 -1.42 9.55
C THR A 125 -10.59 -2.66 10.06
N ILE A 126 -11.66 -2.50 10.84
CA ILE A 126 -12.40 -3.63 11.40
C ILE A 126 -13.06 -4.46 10.29
N LEU A 127 -13.65 -3.80 9.29
CA LEU A 127 -14.31 -4.50 8.19
C LEU A 127 -13.32 -5.15 7.22
N HIS A 128 -12.13 -4.57 7.03
CA HIS A 128 -11.00 -5.24 6.35
C HIS A 128 -10.70 -6.57 7.04
N GLU A 129 -10.44 -6.57 8.35
CA GLU A 129 -10.15 -7.80 9.09
C GLU A 129 -11.34 -8.77 9.12
N THR A 130 -12.57 -8.24 9.11
CA THR A 130 -13.79 -9.05 9.03
C THR A 130 -13.90 -9.75 7.67
N ALA A 131 -13.34 -9.18 6.60
CA ALA A 131 -13.37 -9.79 5.28
C ALA A 131 -12.61 -11.13 5.27
N HIS A 132 -11.51 -11.27 6.01
CA HIS A 132 -10.78 -12.53 6.17
C HIS A 132 -11.60 -13.66 6.82
N THR A 133 -12.73 -13.32 7.44
CA THR A 133 -13.65 -14.28 8.07
C THR A 133 -14.63 -14.91 7.08
N LEU A 134 -14.78 -14.27 5.92
CA LEU A 134 -15.71 -14.67 4.88
C LEU A 134 -14.99 -15.50 3.82
N SER A 135 -15.73 -16.41 3.20
CA SER A 135 -15.29 -17.17 2.04
C SER A 135 -16.42 -17.12 1.02
N PRO A 136 -16.34 -16.26 -0.01
CA PRO A 136 -17.40 -16.13 -1.01
C PRO A 136 -17.67 -17.47 -1.71
N GLU A 137 -16.63 -18.29 -1.81
CA GLU A 137 -16.64 -19.66 -2.29
C GLU A 137 -15.80 -20.50 -1.33
N GLN A 138 -16.20 -21.73 -0.99
CA GLN A 138 -15.54 -22.58 0.02
C GLN A 138 -14.08 -22.95 -0.32
N SER A 139 -13.64 -22.67 -1.54
CA SER A 139 -12.35 -23.08 -2.08
C SER A 139 -11.26 -21.99 -1.97
N PHE A 140 -11.62 -20.69 -1.91
CA PHE A 140 -10.61 -19.62 -1.98
C PHE A 140 -10.85 -18.51 -0.94
N PRO A 141 -9.96 -18.37 0.06
CA PRO A 141 -10.18 -17.45 1.18
C PRO A 141 -9.89 -16.00 0.78
N ILE A 142 -10.57 -15.07 1.46
CA ILE A 142 -10.22 -13.66 1.39
C ILE A 142 -8.91 -13.42 2.16
N HIS A 143 -7.90 -12.87 1.50
CA HIS A 143 -6.57 -12.62 2.08
C HIS A 143 -6.00 -11.28 1.60
N ASP A 144 -4.85 -10.89 2.16
CA ASP A 144 -4.06 -9.75 1.69
C ASP A 144 -3.23 -10.14 0.46
N TYR A 145 -3.89 -10.29 -0.69
CA TYR A 145 -3.18 -10.55 -1.94
C TYR A 145 -2.35 -9.33 -2.36
N VAL A 146 -2.93 -8.13 -2.21
CA VAL A 146 -2.32 -6.84 -2.54
C VAL A 146 -2.88 -5.74 -1.64
N TYR A 147 -2.02 -4.81 -1.23
CA TYR A 147 -2.45 -3.68 -0.41
C TYR A 147 -3.09 -2.54 -1.23
N SER A 148 -4.10 -1.88 -0.67
CA SER A 148 -4.72 -0.71 -1.29
C SER A 148 -3.69 0.37 -1.63
N GLY A 149 -3.81 0.95 -2.83
CA GLY A 149 -2.93 2.01 -3.31
C GLY A 149 -1.56 1.56 -3.84
N THR A 150 -1.24 0.26 -3.81
CA THR A 150 -0.01 -0.29 -4.41
C THR A 150 -0.15 -0.58 -5.91
N TRP A 151 0.96 -0.91 -6.59
CA TRP A 151 0.99 -1.08 -8.04
C TRP A 151 0.06 -2.21 -8.52
N ALA A 152 -0.01 -3.32 -7.80
CA ALA A 152 -0.80 -4.46 -8.24
C ALA A 152 -2.31 -4.29 -8.03
N PHE A 153 -2.75 -3.32 -7.21
CA PHE A 153 -4.13 -3.26 -6.72
C PHE A 153 -5.15 -3.12 -7.87
N ARG A 154 -4.83 -2.25 -8.84
CA ARG A 154 -5.66 -1.98 -10.03
C ARG A 154 -5.57 -3.03 -11.14
N HIS A 155 -4.91 -4.16 -10.86
CA HIS A 155 -4.72 -5.25 -11.81
C HIS A 155 -5.23 -6.59 -11.25
N LEU A 156 -5.89 -6.57 -10.08
CA LEU A 156 -6.41 -7.78 -9.42
C LEU A 156 -7.52 -8.47 -10.22
N ARG A 157 -8.40 -7.71 -10.88
CA ARG A 157 -9.57 -8.23 -11.62
C ARG A 157 -10.37 -9.24 -10.77
N SER A 158 -10.43 -10.51 -11.18
CA SER A 158 -11.20 -11.54 -10.49
C SER A 158 -10.63 -11.91 -9.13
N VAL A 159 -9.33 -11.70 -8.90
CA VAL A 159 -8.72 -11.84 -7.57
C VAL A 159 -9.18 -10.73 -6.63
N GLY A 160 -9.69 -9.62 -7.16
CA GLY A 160 -10.18 -8.48 -6.40
C GLY A 160 -11.24 -8.84 -5.37
N ARG A 161 -12.14 -9.77 -5.69
CA ARG A 161 -13.19 -10.26 -4.79
C ARG A 161 -12.68 -11.14 -3.64
N TYR A 162 -11.41 -11.52 -3.66
CA TYR A 162 -10.76 -12.27 -2.59
C TYR A 162 -9.72 -11.44 -1.86
N ASN A 163 -9.61 -10.15 -2.15
CA ASN A 163 -8.65 -9.28 -1.51
C ASN A 163 -9.35 -8.40 -0.46
N ALA A 164 -8.94 -8.51 0.81
CA ALA A 164 -9.57 -7.78 1.92
C ALA A 164 -9.54 -6.26 1.71
N ASP A 165 -8.42 -5.77 1.19
CA ASP A 165 -8.22 -4.36 0.90
C ASP A 165 -9.13 -3.80 -0.19
N THR A 166 -9.65 -4.66 -1.08
CA THR A 166 -10.66 -4.25 -2.07
C THR A 166 -11.98 -3.87 -1.39
N TYR A 167 -12.39 -4.62 -0.36
CA TYR A 167 -13.55 -4.27 0.47
C TYR A 167 -13.30 -3.01 1.28
N ALA A 168 -12.10 -2.89 1.87
CA ALA A 168 -11.70 -1.70 2.62
C ALA A 168 -11.78 -0.43 1.75
N GLU A 169 -11.31 -0.50 0.50
CA GLU A 169 -11.35 0.60 -0.46
C GLU A 169 -12.79 0.95 -0.88
N ALA A 170 -13.66 -0.05 -1.08
CA ALA A 170 -15.09 0.20 -1.33
C ALA A 170 -15.75 0.95 -0.17
N ILE A 171 -15.47 0.52 1.07
CA ILE A 171 -16.00 1.14 2.29
C ILE A 171 -15.43 2.56 2.45
N ALA A 172 -14.15 2.77 2.16
CA ALA A 172 -13.51 4.08 2.17
C ALA A 172 -14.21 5.06 1.21
N ARG A 173 -14.54 4.63 -0.01
CA ARG A 173 -15.28 5.46 -1.00
C ARG A 173 -16.67 5.84 -0.50
N ILE A 174 -17.39 4.88 0.08
CA ILE A 174 -18.72 5.13 0.66
C ILE A 174 -18.61 6.11 1.84
N ALA A 175 -17.67 5.88 2.75
CA ALA A 175 -17.44 6.74 3.91
C ALA A 175 -17.10 8.18 3.51
N GLU A 176 -16.21 8.37 2.53
CA GLU A 176 -15.86 9.70 2.02
C GLU A 176 -17.09 10.39 1.40
N ALA A 177 -17.90 9.67 0.63
CA ALA A 177 -19.11 10.23 0.02
C ALA A 177 -20.17 10.60 1.07
N LEU A 178 -20.32 9.80 2.14
CA LEU A 178 -21.21 10.09 3.27
C LEU A 178 -20.75 11.29 4.09
N GLU A 179 -19.45 11.49 4.26
CA GLU A 179 -18.94 12.68 4.94
C GLU A 179 -19.09 13.93 4.08
N ARG A 180 -18.81 13.82 2.77
CA ARG A 180 -19.00 14.94 1.83
C ARG A 180 -20.44 15.43 1.79
N SER A 181 -21.43 14.54 1.83
CA SER A 181 -22.85 14.93 1.83
C SER A 181 -23.28 15.67 3.10
N LYS A 182 -22.58 15.46 4.22
CA LYS A 182 -22.83 16.16 5.49
C LYS A 182 -22.18 17.53 5.56
N THR A 183 -21.19 17.81 4.72
CA THR A 183 -20.49 19.11 4.67
C THR A 183 -20.40 19.67 3.24
N PRO A 184 -21.53 20.02 2.59
CA PRO A 184 -21.54 20.46 1.19
C PRO A 184 -20.74 21.74 0.91
N ASN A 185 -20.52 22.58 1.94
CA ASN A 185 -19.93 23.91 1.83
C ASN A 185 -18.47 23.99 2.32
N ALA A 186 -17.78 22.87 2.53
CA ALA A 186 -16.45 22.84 3.15
C ALA A 186 -15.26 23.30 2.26
N GLY A 187 -15.51 24.06 1.19
CA GLY A 187 -14.46 24.50 0.26
C GLY A 187 -14.07 23.40 -0.75
N PRO A 188 -12.97 23.58 -1.52
CA PRO A 188 -12.55 22.64 -2.56
C PRO A 188 -12.49 21.23 -1.98
N ALA A 189 -13.09 20.28 -2.71
CA ALA A 189 -13.31 18.91 -2.25
C ALA A 189 -12.06 18.39 -1.54
N PRO A 190 -12.12 18.10 -0.25
CA PRO A 190 -10.94 17.65 0.43
C PRO A 190 -10.49 16.33 -0.22
N SER A 191 -9.18 16.22 -0.41
CA SER A 191 -8.47 15.00 -0.79
C SER A 191 -9.10 13.75 -0.18
N PRO A 192 -8.97 12.56 -0.82
CA PRO A 192 -9.28 11.30 -0.15
C PRO A 192 -8.80 11.31 1.31
N PHE A 193 -9.72 11.07 2.24
CA PHE A 193 -9.44 11.03 3.67
C PHE A 193 -9.28 9.60 4.17
N TYR A 194 -9.99 8.67 3.55
CA TYR A 194 -10.09 7.29 3.98
C TYR A 194 -9.42 6.33 3.00
N ARG A 195 -9.39 6.68 1.71
CA ARG A 195 -8.69 5.88 0.70
C ARG A 195 -7.18 5.88 0.94
N ALA A 196 -6.53 4.81 0.50
CA ALA A 196 -5.08 4.70 0.59
C ALA A 196 -4.39 5.80 -0.25
N ILE A 197 -3.65 6.68 0.40
CA ILE A 197 -2.82 7.71 -0.25
C ILE A 197 -1.40 7.18 -0.33
N GLU A 198 -1.11 6.45 -1.40
CA GLU A 198 0.18 5.84 -1.67
C GLU A 198 0.67 6.32 -3.03
N LEU A 199 1.96 6.61 -3.18
CA LEU A 199 2.51 7.20 -4.41
C LEU A 199 2.14 6.42 -5.70
N PRO A 200 2.15 5.06 -5.73
CA PRO A 200 1.75 4.31 -6.91
C PRO A 200 0.35 4.66 -7.43
N SER A 201 -0.63 4.90 -6.54
CA SER A 201 -2.01 5.17 -6.96
C SER A 201 -2.16 6.48 -7.76
N PHE A 202 -1.20 7.42 -7.60
CA PHE A 202 -1.10 8.67 -8.35
C PHE A 202 -0.25 8.52 -9.63
N GLN A 203 0.81 7.72 -9.60
CA GLN A 203 1.68 7.55 -10.79
C GLN A 203 1.07 6.65 -11.86
N GLN A 204 0.22 5.68 -11.48
CA GLN A 204 -0.40 4.75 -12.44
C GLN A 204 -1.25 5.43 -13.52
N PRO A 205 -2.18 6.36 -13.19
CA PRO A 205 -2.89 7.11 -14.23
C PRO A 205 -1.96 7.90 -15.14
N ALA A 206 -0.86 8.45 -14.62
CA ALA A 206 0.13 9.17 -15.42
C ALA A 206 0.88 8.22 -16.38
N LEU A 207 1.24 7.01 -15.94
CA LEU A 207 1.84 5.98 -16.80
C LEU A 207 0.87 5.57 -17.92
N ARG A 208 -0.36 5.20 -17.57
CA ARG A 208 -1.40 4.79 -18.53
C ARG A 208 -1.73 5.91 -19.52
N GLY A 209 -1.93 7.13 -19.04
CA GLY A 209 -2.22 8.31 -19.87
C GLY A 209 -1.05 8.73 -20.77
N SER A 210 0.18 8.32 -20.43
CA SER A 210 1.37 8.53 -21.26
C SER A 210 1.64 7.35 -22.21
N GLY A 211 0.74 6.36 -22.30
CA GLY A 211 0.91 5.17 -23.12
C GLY A 211 1.85 4.12 -22.54
N LEU A 212 2.44 4.33 -21.36
CA LEU A 212 3.41 3.43 -20.72
C LEU A 212 2.75 2.26 -19.98
N GLY A 213 1.74 1.65 -20.61
CA GLY A 213 0.97 0.54 -20.04
C GLY A 213 1.84 -0.68 -19.70
N GLY A 214 2.85 -0.99 -20.53
CA GLY A 214 3.80 -2.07 -20.24
C GLY A 214 4.64 -1.85 -18.96
N LEU A 215 5.01 -0.60 -18.66
CA LEU A 215 5.72 -0.27 -17.41
C LEU A 215 4.79 -0.34 -16.18
N ASP A 216 3.55 0.15 -16.30
CA ASP A 216 2.53 -0.03 -15.25
C ASP A 216 2.30 -1.53 -14.96
N ALA A 217 2.15 -2.35 -16.00
CA ALA A 217 1.99 -3.79 -15.87
C ALA A 217 3.23 -4.46 -15.24
N ALA A 218 4.44 -4.02 -15.57
CA ALA A 218 5.68 -4.57 -15.01
C ALA A 218 5.83 -4.23 -13.51
N LEU A 219 5.50 -3.00 -13.12
CA LEU A 219 5.48 -2.58 -11.71
C LEU A 219 4.44 -3.35 -10.93
N ALA A 220 3.24 -3.54 -11.49
CA ALA A 220 2.18 -4.35 -10.90
C ALA A 220 2.59 -5.82 -10.77
N ALA A 221 3.23 -6.41 -11.78
CA ALA A 221 3.71 -7.79 -11.72
C ALA A 221 4.81 -7.98 -10.67
N ALA A 222 5.74 -7.02 -10.55
CA ALA A 222 6.77 -7.02 -9.53
C ALA A 222 6.17 -6.93 -8.11
N ASP A 223 5.28 -5.97 -7.89
CA ASP A 223 4.59 -5.78 -6.62
C ASP A 223 3.73 -6.99 -6.23
N PHE A 224 2.96 -7.54 -7.17
CA PHE A 224 2.15 -8.74 -6.94
C PHE A 224 3.01 -9.94 -6.50
N ARG A 225 4.11 -10.21 -7.24
CA ARG A 225 5.02 -11.33 -6.91
C ARG A 225 5.69 -11.15 -5.56
N VAL A 226 6.12 -9.95 -5.22
CA VAL A 226 6.74 -9.65 -3.91
C VAL A 226 5.73 -9.76 -2.76
N ASN A 227 4.49 -9.29 -2.95
CA ASN A 227 3.42 -9.46 -1.96
C ASN A 227 3.06 -10.94 -1.76
N ARG A 228 2.95 -11.73 -2.83
CA ARG A 228 2.73 -13.19 -2.72
C ARG A 228 3.90 -13.88 -2.02
N ALA A 229 5.14 -13.53 -2.38
CA ALA A 229 6.32 -14.05 -1.71
C ALA A 229 6.35 -13.70 -0.22
N PHE A 230 5.92 -12.49 0.16
CA PHE A 230 5.80 -12.07 1.55
C PHE A 230 4.86 -13.00 2.35
N VAL A 231 3.64 -13.21 1.87
CA VAL A 231 2.65 -14.06 2.54
C VAL A 231 3.15 -15.50 2.70
N ARG A 232 3.74 -16.07 1.64
CA ARG A 232 4.23 -17.45 1.66
C ARG A 232 5.51 -17.62 2.49
N CYS A 233 6.36 -16.61 2.50
CA CYS A 233 7.54 -16.59 3.36
C CYS A 233 7.15 -16.48 4.84
N ASP A 234 6.12 -15.70 5.17
CA ASP A 234 5.58 -15.61 6.54
C ASP A 234 5.02 -16.97 7.02
N ASP A 235 4.20 -17.62 6.19
CA ASP A 235 3.67 -18.97 6.44
C ASP A 235 4.81 -19.97 6.72
N PHE A 236 5.86 -19.96 5.88
CA PHE A 236 6.98 -20.88 6.00
C PHE A 236 7.89 -20.55 7.20
N LYS A 237 8.12 -19.27 7.49
CA LYS A 237 8.85 -18.81 8.68
C LYS A 237 8.12 -19.27 9.95
N ALA A 238 6.81 -19.06 10.03
CA ALA A 238 6.01 -19.50 11.17
C ALA A 238 6.04 -21.03 11.32
N TYR A 239 6.02 -21.78 10.21
CA TYR A 239 6.19 -23.23 10.21
C TYR A 239 7.53 -23.65 10.84
N ILE A 240 8.66 -23.08 10.39
CA ILE A 240 9.98 -23.40 10.95
C ILE A 240 10.06 -23.05 12.44
N GLN A 241 9.54 -21.89 12.84
CA GLN A 241 9.59 -21.42 14.23
C GLN A 241 8.79 -22.30 15.20
N ARG A 242 7.71 -22.95 14.74
CA ARG A 242 6.95 -23.90 15.57
C ARG A 242 7.65 -25.26 15.73
N GLY A 243 8.63 -25.57 14.89
CA GLY A 243 9.26 -26.89 14.86
C GLY A 243 8.33 -27.99 14.34
N ASP A 244 7.31 -27.62 13.56
CA ASP A 244 6.33 -28.55 13.00
C ASP A 244 7.04 -29.58 12.10
N SER A 245 6.66 -30.84 12.20
CA SER A 245 7.24 -31.92 11.38
C SER A 245 6.18 -32.61 10.52
N TRP A 246 6.52 -32.91 9.27
CA TRP A 246 5.77 -33.85 8.43
C TRP A 246 6.72 -34.88 7.80
N GLY A 247 6.23 -36.10 7.57
CA GLY A 247 6.92 -37.10 6.76
C GLY A 247 6.84 -36.77 5.27
N GLU A 248 7.43 -37.61 4.42
CA GLU A 248 7.33 -37.48 2.94
C GLU A 248 5.86 -37.59 2.45
N ASP A 249 4.98 -38.17 3.26
CA ASP A 249 3.54 -38.30 3.03
C ASP A 249 2.75 -37.07 3.52
N ALA A 250 3.05 -35.88 2.98
CA ALA A 250 2.22 -34.69 3.17
C ALA A 250 0.82 -34.93 2.56
N ALA A 251 -0.11 -35.41 3.39
CA ALA A 251 -1.45 -35.85 3.00
C ALA A 251 -2.36 -34.67 2.64
N GLU A 252 -2.15 -33.50 3.23
CA GLU A 252 -2.98 -32.32 3.01
C GLU A 252 -2.35 -31.34 2.01
N ALA A 253 -3.18 -30.72 1.15
CA ALA A 253 -2.72 -29.85 0.06
C ALA A 253 -1.83 -28.67 0.53
N TRP A 254 -2.07 -28.13 1.73
CA TRP A 254 -1.25 -27.04 2.27
C TRP A 254 0.13 -27.53 2.75
N GLN A 255 0.23 -28.74 3.30
CA GLN A 255 1.50 -29.35 3.69
C GLN A 255 2.35 -29.62 2.45
N ARG A 256 1.72 -30.09 1.37
CA ARG A 256 2.39 -30.32 0.09
C ARG A 256 2.97 -29.03 -0.50
N ALA A 257 2.24 -27.91 -0.40
CA ALA A 257 2.74 -26.62 -0.85
C ALA A 257 3.98 -26.17 -0.03
N LEU A 258 3.95 -26.30 1.30
CA LEU A 258 5.11 -25.98 2.14
C LEU A 258 6.28 -26.94 1.93
N TYR A 259 6.03 -28.22 1.67
CA TYR A 259 7.06 -29.20 1.32
C TYR A 259 7.73 -28.86 -0.01
N ASN A 260 6.96 -28.55 -1.06
CA ASN A 260 7.52 -28.13 -2.35
C ASN A 260 8.36 -26.87 -2.20
N LEU A 261 7.88 -25.90 -1.41
CA LEU A 261 8.61 -24.69 -1.08
C LEU A 261 9.93 -25.00 -0.35
N GLU A 262 9.92 -25.92 0.63
CA GLU A 262 11.15 -26.38 1.27
C GLU A 262 12.12 -26.97 0.25
N VAL A 263 11.66 -27.85 -0.65
CA VAL A 263 12.48 -28.44 -1.71
C VAL A 263 13.14 -27.37 -2.57
N SER A 264 12.36 -26.37 -3.00
CA SER A 264 12.86 -25.22 -3.77
C SER A 264 13.90 -24.42 -2.99
N LEU A 265 13.64 -24.11 -1.71
CA LEU A 265 14.55 -23.34 -0.86
C LEU A 265 15.83 -24.12 -0.50
N ARG A 266 15.79 -25.45 -0.40
CA ARG A 266 16.99 -26.30 -0.31
C ARG A 266 17.81 -26.22 -1.59
N GLY A 267 17.17 -26.26 -2.75
CA GLY A 267 17.83 -26.08 -4.05
C GLY A 267 18.54 -24.73 -4.19
N LEU A 268 18.01 -23.69 -3.52
CA LEU A 268 18.61 -22.35 -3.43
C LEU A 268 19.60 -22.19 -2.27
N SER A 269 19.87 -23.25 -1.50
CA SER A 269 20.74 -23.23 -0.31
C SER A 269 20.29 -22.26 0.79
N VAL A 270 18.99 -21.93 0.85
CA VAL A 270 18.40 -21.09 1.91
C VAL A 270 18.14 -21.91 3.18
N VAL A 271 17.65 -23.14 3.02
CA VAL A 271 17.44 -24.09 4.12
C VAL A 271 18.30 -25.34 3.92
N ASP A 272 18.78 -25.91 5.03
CA ASP A 272 19.56 -27.14 5.00
C ASP A 272 18.67 -28.38 4.89
N ALA A 273 19.30 -29.55 4.71
CA ALA A 273 18.61 -30.82 4.98
C ALA A 273 18.11 -30.84 6.42
N ARG A 274 16.98 -31.51 6.65
CA ARG A 274 16.40 -31.63 7.99
C ARG A 274 17.33 -32.42 8.91
N GLU A 275 17.42 -31.99 10.16
CA GLU A 275 18.04 -32.77 11.23
C GLU A 275 16.93 -33.57 11.93
N GLY A 276 16.82 -34.85 11.58
CA GLY A 276 15.68 -35.67 11.96
C GLY A 276 14.38 -35.16 11.33
N LYS A 277 13.43 -34.71 12.17
CA LYS A 277 12.11 -34.24 11.75
C LYS A 277 11.98 -32.72 11.62
N GLY A 278 13.00 -31.95 11.98
CA GLY A 278 12.96 -30.48 12.07
C GLY A 278 14.05 -29.76 11.26
N HIS A 279 14.03 -28.44 11.30
CA HIS A 279 15.01 -27.56 10.67
C HIS A 279 16.09 -27.11 11.64
N THR A 280 17.29 -26.85 11.11
CA THR A 280 18.42 -26.30 11.88
C THR A 280 18.12 -24.84 12.29
N GLU A 281 18.71 -24.40 13.41
CA GLU A 281 18.65 -22.99 13.83
C GLU A 281 19.14 -22.06 12.72
N ALA A 282 20.21 -22.44 12.02
CA ALA A 282 20.75 -21.68 10.90
C ALA A 282 19.74 -21.54 9.74
N SER A 283 18.93 -22.56 9.47
CA SER A 283 17.83 -22.46 8.48
C SER A 283 16.74 -21.48 8.94
N GLY A 284 16.42 -21.49 10.23
CA GLY A 284 15.49 -20.53 10.83
C GLY A 284 15.97 -19.08 10.70
N VAL A 285 17.24 -18.82 10.99
CA VAL A 285 17.86 -17.49 10.83
C VAL A 285 17.82 -17.03 9.36
N ARG A 286 18.24 -17.88 8.40
CA ARG A 286 18.23 -17.52 6.98
C ARG A 286 16.83 -17.26 6.43
N VAL A 287 15.82 -18.01 6.87
CA VAL A 287 14.43 -17.74 6.48
C VAL A 287 13.92 -16.44 7.09
N ALA A 288 14.29 -16.12 8.33
CA ALA A 288 13.97 -14.83 8.94
C ALA A 288 14.64 -13.65 8.20
N ASP A 289 15.89 -13.82 7.76
CA ASP A 289 16.61 -12.83 6.95
C ASP A 289 15.98 -12.66 5.56
N LEU A 290 15.61 -13.77 4.90
CA LEU A 290 14.89 -13.73 3.62
C LEU A 290 13.56 -13.00 3.74
N TYR A 291 12.80 -13.30 4.81
CA TYR A 291 11.55 -12.61 5.12
C TYR A 291 11.78 -11.10 5.32
N ALA A 292 12.79 -10.71 6.09
CA ALA A 292 13.13 -9.31 6.28
C ALA A 292 13.51 -8.62 4.96
N GLY A 293 14.23 -9.32 4.08
CA GLY A 293 14.54 -8.84 2.73
C GLY A 293 13.29 -8.63 1.87
N ILE A 294 12.35 -9.58 1.88
CA ILE A 294 11.07 -9.46 1.15
C ILE A 294 10.23 -8.30 1.71
N VAL A 295 10.15 -8.15 3.03
CA VAL A 295 9.45 -7.01 3.68
C VAL A 295 10.04 -5.67 3.21
N ARG A 296 11.37 -5.56 3.15
CA ARG A 296 12.04 -4.35 2.62
C ARG A 296 11.70 -4.12 1.16
N ALA A 297 11.83 -5.13 0.30
CA ALA A 297 11.48 -5.01 -1.12
C ALA A 297 10.02 -4.56 -1.31
N LYS A 298 9.10 -5.15 -0.55
CA LYS A 298 7.68 -4.75 -0.51
C LYS A 298 7.51 -3.28 -0.12
N SER A 299 8.18 -2.83 0.96
CA SER A 299 8.15 -1.44 1.41
C SER A 299 8.74 -0.46 0.39
N LEU A 300 9.79 -0.86 -0.35
CA LEU A 300 10.38 -0.06 -1.41
C LEU A 300 9.43 0.11 -2.60
N LEU A 301 8.82 -1.00 -3.08
CA LEU A 301 7.88 -0.96 -4.20
C LEU A 301 6.64 -0.10 -3.88
N LYS A 302 6.14 -0.20 -2.65
CA LYS A 302 5.02 0.62 -2.16
C LYS A 302 5.29 2.13 -2.20
N ASN A 303 6.56 2.55 -2.04
CA ASN A 303 6.95 3.97 -1.99
C ASN A 303 7.82 4.39 -3.18
N LEU A 304 7.68 3.67 -4.30
CA LEU A 304 8.54 3.84 -5.46
C LEU A 304 8.10 5.03 -6.30
N ARG A 305 8.99 5.99 -6.46
CA ARG A 305 8.91 7.08 -7.43
C ARG A 305 9.54 6.61 -8.75
N VAL A 306 8.76 6.56 -9.81
CA VAL A 306 9.25 6.27 -11.16
C VAL A 306 9.83 7.53 -11.81
N VAL A 307 11.03 7.42 -12.38
CA VAL A 307 11.72 8.48 -13.14
C VAL A 307 12.25 7.91 -14.44
N LEU A 308 11.91 8.55 -15.57
CA LEU A 308 12.40 8.20 -16.90
C LEU A 308 13.70 8.92 -17.20
N VAL A 309 14.78 8.16 -17.41
CA VAL A 309 16.13 8.71 -17.62
C VAL A 309 16.59 8.59 -19.06
N ASP A 310 17.38 9.58 -19.48
CA ASP A 310 17.99 9.67 -20.81
C ASP A 310 19.39 9.06 -20.79
N THR A 311 19.46 7.75 -20.54
CA THR A 311 20.72 7.00 -20.61
C THR A 311 20.59 5.92 -21.68
N ASP A 312 21.11 6.22 -22.86
CA ASP A 312 21.31 5.25 -23.96
C ASP A 312 22.65 4.47 -23.78
N THR A 313 23.43 4.72 -22.72
CA THR A 313 24.75 4.10 -22.50
C THR A 313 24.65 2.72 -21.84
N ASN A 314 24.58 1.65 -22.65
CA ASN A 314 24.91 0.23 -22.41
C ASN A 314 24.42 -0.51 -21.13
N GLY A 315 23.78 0.16 -20.17
CA GLY A 315 23.17 -0.46 -19.00
C GLY A 315 21.68 -0.64 -19.23
N TRP A 316 21.29 -1.80 -19.76
CA TRP A 316 19.87 -2.17 -19.94
C TRP A 316 19.09 -2.22 -18.61
N PHE A 317 19.76 -2.26 -17.47
CA PHE A 317 19.10 -2.45 -16.20
C PHE A 317 18.39 -1.18 -15.71
N PRO A 318 17.10 -1.25 -15.31
CA PRO A 318 16.52 -0.20 -14.48
C PRO A 318 17.41 -0.05 -13.25
N VAL A 319 17.89 1.16 -13.02
CA VAL A 319 18.73 1.46 -11.87
C VAL A 319 17.80 1.91 -10.77
N LEU A 320 17.61 1.07 -9.75
CA LEU A 320 17.04 1.54 -8.51
C LEU A 320 18.10 2.36 -7.79
N ARG A 321 17.88 3.67 -7.67
CA ARG A 321 18.62 4.50 -6.73
C ARG A 321 17.75 4.69 -5.51
N VAL A 322 18.08 3.98 -4.45
CA VAL A 322 17.49 4.27 -3.15
C VAL A 322 18.12 5.55 -2.64
N ILE A 323 17.38 6.65 -2.73
CA ILE A 323 17.76 7.91 -2.11
C ILE A 323 17.44 7.74 -0.62
N ASN A 324 18.40 7.21 0.13
CA ASN A 324 18.30 7.13 1.59
C ASN A 324 18.19 8.55 2.15
N GLY A 325 17.02 8.86 2.69
CA GLY A 325 16.81 10.11 3.43
C GLY A 325 15.35 10.52 3.67
N ARG A 326 14.38 10.05 2.88
CA ARG A 326 13.03 10.68 2.90
C ARG A 326 11.82 9.77 2.69
N GLY A 327 11.96 8.45 2.90
CA GLY A 327 10.82 7.52 2.82
C GLY A 327 10.28 7.24 1.42
N THR A 328 10.84 7.86 0.37
CA THR A 328 10.55 7.55 -1.04
C THR A 328 11.79 6.96 -1.70
N SER A 329 11.61 5.92 -2.51
CA SER A 329 12.68 5.27 -3.28
C SER A 329 12.53 5.62 -4.74
N THR A 330 13.62 5.81 -5.50
CA THR A 330 13.52 6.18 -6.92
C THR A 330 13.92 5.03 -7.82
N LEU A 331 13.01 4.65 -8.72
CA LEU A 331 13.32 3.77 -9.85
C LEU A 331 13.62 4.62 -11.08
N SER A 332 14.90 4.62 -11.49
CA SER A 332 15.29 5.19 -12.76
C SER A 332 15.10 4.15 -13.86
N VAL A 333 14.20 4.43 -14.80
CA VAL A 333 13.86 3.57 -15.93
C VAL A 333 14.45 4.18 -17.20
N PRO A 334 15.51 3.58 -17.78
CA PRO A 334 16.03 4.00 -19.08
C PRO A 334 14.99 3.81 -20.17
N ARG A 335 14.97 4.68 -21.18
CA ARG A 335 14.07 4.55 -22.35
C ARG A 335 14.17 3.17 -23.00
N ALA A 336 15.39 2.61 -23.12
CA ALA A 336 15.62 1.28 -23.69
C ALA A 336 14.95 0.13 -22.91
N ALA A 337 14.70 0.29 -21.61
CA ALA A 337 14.03 -0.72 -20.80
C ALA A 337 12.53 -0.83 -21.12
N LEU A 338 11.92 0.22 -21.67
CA LEU A 338 10.49 0.26 -22.00
C LEU A 338 10.11 -0.61 -23.22
N ALA A 339 11.10 -1.02 -24.01
CA ALA A 339 10.91 -1.93 -25.14
C ALA A 339 10.87 -3.42 -24.72
N ARG A 340 11.12 -3.72 -23.44
CA ARG A 340 11.18 -5.09 -22.92
C ARG A 340 9.81 -5.63 -22.58
N SER A 341 9.69 -6.96 -22.61
CA SER A 341 8.50 -7.63 -22.12
C SER A 341 8.21 -7.26 -20.66
N THR A 342 6.94 -7.27 -20.30
CA THR A 342 6.49 -7.04 -18.92
C THR A 342 7.22 -7.95 -17.93
N THR A 343 7.43 -9.22 -18.30
CA THR A 343 8.13 -10.20 -17.46
C THR A 343 9.59 -9.83 -17.23
N GLU A 344 10.35 -9.53 -18.29
CA GLU A 344 11.77 -9.14 -18.17
C GLU A 344 11.93 -7.87 -17.32
N LEU A 345 11.04 -6.89 -17.52
CA LEU A 345 11.08 -5.64 -16.77
C LEU A 345 10.69 -5.83 -15.30
N ALA A 346 9.67 -6.66 -15.01
CA ALA A 346 9.28 -7.01 -13.65
C ALA A 346 10.42 -7.74 -12.91
N ASP A 347 11.08 -8.70 -13.57
CA ASP A 347 12.25 -9.40 -13.02
C ASP A 347 13.39 -8.43 -12.67
N ALA A 348 13.64 -7.46 -13.56
CA ALA A 348 14.64 -6.44 -13.33
C ALA A 348 14.27 -5.50 -12.18
N ILE A 349 13.00 -5.11 -12.05
CA ILE A 349 12.48 -4.30 -10.92
C ILE A 349 12.64 -5.04 -9.60
N ILE A 350 12.27 -6.33 -9.54
CA ILE A 350 12.46 -7.16 -8.33
C ILE A 350 13.94 -7.23 -7.97
N LYS A 351 14.81 -7.58 -8.93
CA LYS A 351 16.27 -7.59 -8.69
C LYS A 351 16.78 -6.26 -8.16
N ALA A 352 16.30 -5.16 -8.72
CA ALA A 352 16.69 -3.82 -8.29
C ALA A 352 16.21 -3.54 -6.85
N ALA A 353 14.97 -3.91 -6.50
CA ALA A 353 14.43 -3.80 -5.14
C ALA A 353 15.25 -4.58 -4.11
N PHE A 354 15.77 -5.74 -4.48
CA PHE A 354 16.65 -6.52 -3.59
C PHE A 354 18.08 -6.00 -3.56
N SER A 355 18.54 -5.26 -4.56
CA SER A 355 19.92 -4.73 -4.67
C SER A 355 20.22 -3.49 -3.82
N ASP A 356 19.25 -3.02 -3.03
CA ASP A 356 19.45 -1.89 -2.12
C ASP A 356 20.68 -2.10 -1.20
N PRO A 357 21.60 -1.12 -1.09
CA PRO A 357 22.81 -1.27 -0.28
C PRO A 357 22.54 -1.55 1.21
N ASN A 358 21.39 -1.13 1.75
CA ASN A 358 21.02 -1.47 3.13
C ASN A 358 20.54 -2.93 3.27
N MET A 359 20.32 -3.63 2.14
CA MET A 359 20.06 -5.07 2.08
C MET A 359 21.33 -5.91 1.91
N PHE A 360 22.51 -5.28 1.81
CA PHE A 360 23.79 -5.97 1.62
C PHE A 360 24.06 -7.03 2.70
N GLN A 361 23.73 -6.75 3.97
CA GLN A 361 23.85 -7.74 5.05
C GLN A 361 22.92 -8.94 4.84
N THR A 362 21.65 -8.71 4.48
CA THR A 362 20.69 -9.79 4.18
C THR A 362 21.16 -10.64 3.00
N GLN A 363 21.67 -10.03 1.92
CA GLN A 363 22.20 -10.80 0.78
C GLN A 363 23.46 -11.60 1.10
N MET A 364 24.35 -11.06 1.93
CA MET A 364 25.56 -11.75 2.38
C MET A 364 25.24 -12.92 3.31
N LEU A 365 24.26 -12.78 4.19
CA LEU A 365 23.83 -13.81 5.14
C LEU A 365 23.05 -14.95 4.48
N LEU A 366 22.38 -14.68 3.34
CA LEU A 366 21.68 -15.70 2.55
C LEU A 366 22.64 -16.56 1.71
N LYS A 367 23.89 -16.11 1.51
CA LYS A 367 24.92 -16.91 0.83
C LYS A 367 25.63 -17.80 1.83
N LYS A 368 25.24 -19.09 1.86
CA LYS A 368 25.95 -20.16 2.60
C LYS A 368 27.45 -20.25 2.23
N ASP A 369 27.79 -19.85 1.00
CA ASP A 369 29.15 -19.75 0.43
C ASP A 369 29.13 -18.60 -0.62
N PRO A 370 30.18 -17.77 -0.79
CA PRO A 370 30.30 -16.83 -1.91
C PRO A 370 30.08 -17.43 -3.32
N THR A 371 30.21 -18.76 -3.49
CA THR A 371 29.87 -19.50 -4.73
C THR A 371 28.40 -19.93 -4.83
N SER A 372 27.59 -19.68 -3.79
CA SER A 372 26.16 -19.99 -3.76
C SER A 372 25.41 -19.34 -4.92
N LYS A 373 24.53 -20.11 -5.56
CA LYS A 373 23.60 -19.66 -6.61
C LYS A 373 22.42 -18.83 -6.08
N PHE A 374 22.44 -18.41 -4.82
CA PHE A 374 21.34 -17.65 -4.23
C PHE A 374 21.07 -16.37 -5.04
N ASP A 375 19.84 -16.29 -5.54
CA ASP A 375 19.29 -15.16 -6.27
C ASP A 375 17.91 -14.84 -5.68
N ALA A 376 17.72 -13.62 -5.18
CA ALA A 376 16.49 -13.22 -4.51
C ALA A 376 15.27 -13.32 -5.44
N LEU A 377 15.46 -13.08 -6.75
CA LEU A 377 14.41 -13.27 -7.74
C LEU A 377 13.98 -14.74 -7.81
N SER A 378 14.93 -15.67 -7.80
CA SER A 378 14.65 -17.12 -7.78
C SER A 378 13.92 -17.54 -6.50
N ALA A 379 14.23 -16.95 -5.34
CA ALA A 379 13.50 -17.19 -4.10
C ALA A 379 12.05 -16.66 -4.17
N VAL A 380 11.85 -15.42 -4.64
CA VAL A 380 10.51 -14.85 -4.88
C VAL A 380 9.71 -15.75 -5.82
N ASN A 381 10.32 -16.22 -6.91
CA ASN A 381 9.68 -17.13 -7.86
C ASN A 381 9.31 -18.47 -7.25
N ALA A 382 10.14 -19.03 -6.38
CA ALA A 382 9.82 -20.25 -5.66
C ALA A 382 8.56 -20.06 -4.78
N PHE A 383 8.47 -18.96 -4.03
CA PHE A 383 7.28 -18.70 -3.21
C PHE A 383 5.99 -18.53 -4.03
N VAL A 384 6.07 -17.89 -5.20
CA VAL A 384 4.91 -17.72 -6.09
C VAL A 384 4.52 -19.03 -6.78
N LYS A 385 5.52 -19.83 -7.20
CA LYS A 385 5.29 -21.11 -7.88
C LYS A 385 4.72 -22.16 -6.93
N ASP A 386 5.27 -22.26 -5.72
CA ASP A 386 4.91 -23.25 -4.71
C ASP A 386 3.83 -22.71 -3.73
N ASP A 387 2.98 -21.83 -4.25
CA ASP A 387 1.78 -21.35 -3.58
C ASP A 387 0.73 -22.49 -3.48
N ARG A 388 -0.31 -22.33 -2.66
CA ARG A 388 -1.40 -23.32 -2.62
C ARG A 388 -2.07 -23.40 -3.98
N VAL A 389 -2.52 -24.57 -4.40
CA VAL A 389 -3.01 -24.83 -5.78
C VAL A 389 -3.97 -23.75 -6.30
N LEU A 390 -4.93 -23.32 -5.48
CA LEU A 390 -5.91 -22.30 -5.87
C LEU A 390 -5.33 -20.87 -5.85
N GLU A 391 -4.44 -20.57 -4.91
CA GLU A 391 -3.69 -19.29 -4.86
C GLU A 391 -2.75 -19.18 -6.06
N ALA A 392 -2.07 -20.27 -6.42
CA ALA A 392 -1.22 -20.37 -7.60
C ALA A 392 -2.01 -20.18 -8.90
N ALA A 393 -3.19 -20.80 -9.04
CA ALA A 393 -4.03 -20.64 -10.23
C ALA A 393 -4.52 -19.20 -10.41
N ASN A 394 -4.99 -18.57 -9.33
CA ASN A 394 -5.43 -17.17 -9.36
C ASN A 394 -4.26 -16.20 -9.59
N ALA A 395 -3.12 -16.44 -8.95
CA ALA A 395 -1.89 -15.69 -9.20
C ALA A 395 -1.42 -15.81 -10.65
N ALA A 396 -1.50 -17.01 -11.24
CA ALA A 396 -1.17 -17.25 -12.64
C ALA A 396 -2.08 -16.44 -13.57
N GLY A 397 -3.39 -16.39 -13.34
CA GLY A 397 -4.32 -15.59 -14.14
C GLY A 397 -4.03 -14.09 -14.08
N VAL A 398 -3.67 -13.54 -12.90
CA VAL A 398 -3.26 -12.13 -12.78
C VAL A 398 -1.96 -11.88 -13.55
N LEU A 399 -0.97 -12.75 -13.38
CA LEU A 399 0.32 -12.62 -14.05
C LEU A 399 0.23 -12.80 -15.56
N GLU A 400 -0.63 -13.69 -16.06
CA GLU A 400 -0.90 -13.86 -17.49
C GLU A 400 -1.48 -12.59 -18.10
N ASN A 401 -2.49 -11.99 -17.45
CA ASN A 401 -3.08 -10.73 -17.89
C ASN A 401 -2.06 -9.58 -17.92
N LEU A 402 -1.20 -9.49 -16.92
CA LEU A 402 -0.12 -8.49 -16.87
C LEU A 402 0.92 -8.74 -17.96
N ASN A 403 1.35 -9.99 -18.13
CA ASN A 403 2.36 -10.38 -19.11
C ASN A 403 1.87 -10.26 -20.57
N ALA A 404 0.55 -10.29 -20.80
CA ALA A 404 -0.06 -10.05 -22.10
C ALA A 404 -0.03 -8.57 -22.53
N VAL A 405 0.24 -7.63 -21.61
CA VAL A 405 0.37 -6.21 -21.96
C VAL A 405 1.64 -6.01 -22.78
N ALA A 406 1.47 -5.51 -24.01
CA ALA A 406 2.60 -5.26 -24.90
C ALA A 406 3.54 -4.17 -24.34
N PRO A 407 4.86 -4.30 -24.58
CA PRO A 407 5.80 -3.22 -24.30
C PRO A 407 5.43 -1.95 -25.08
N THR A 408 5.52 -0.80 -24.43
CA THR A 408 5.33 0.49 -25.10
C THR A 408 6.60 1.31 -25.06
N PRO A 409 7.50 1.17 -26.05
CA PRO A 409 8.66 2.03 -26.15
C PRO A 409 8.20 3.48 -26.41
N LEU A 410 8.93 4.43 -25.83
CA LEU A 410 8.74 5.85 -26.17
C LEU A 410 9.35 6.13 -27.53
N ALA A 411 8.59 6.79 -28.39
CA ALA A 411 8.99 7.08 -29.78
C ALA A 411 10.24 7.98 -29.85
N ASP A 412 10.31 9.00 -29.00
CA ASP A 412 11.37 10.00 -29.00
C ASP A 412 11.58 10.64 -27.60
N ASP A 413 12.55 11.56 -27.50
CA ASP A 413 12.81 12.30 -26.26
C ASP A 413 11.64 13.23 -25.88
N ALA A 414 10.89 13.76 -26.84
CA ALA A 414 9.75 14.62 -26.55
C ALA A 414 8.63 13.84 -25.83
N ALA A 415 8.34 12.62 -26.28
CA ALA A 415 7.43 11.70 -25.62
C ALA A 415 7.92 11.34 -24.21
N ARG A 416 9.23 11.09 -24.05
CA ARG A 416 9.84 10.86 -22.73
C ARG A 416 9.68 12.04 -21.79
N ARG A 417 10.01 13.25 -22.24
CA ARG A 417 9.88 14.48 -21.43
C ARG A 417 8.44 14.74 -21.02
N LYS A 418 7.48 14.50 -21.92
CA LYS A 418 6.04 14.61 -21.62
C LYS A 418 5.60 13.60 -20.56
N ALA A 419 5.98 12.33 -20.71
CA ALA A 419 5.67 11.29 -19.73
C ALA A 419 6.33 11.56 -18.38
N GLN A 420 7.59 11.99 -18.37
CA GLN A 420 8.31 12.37 -17.15
C GLN A 420 7.64 13.56 -16.45
N ALA A 421 7.20 14.57 -17.19
CA ALA A 421 6.48 15.69 -16.61
C ALA A 421 5.16 15.25 -15.96
N ALA A 422 4.39 14.35 -16.59
CA ALA A 422 3.19 13.77 -16.00
C ALA A 422 3.49 12.98 -14.71
N LEU A 423 4.56 12.18 -14.70
CA LEU A 423 5.02 11.46 -13.51
C LEU A 423 5.43 12.41 -12.38
N LEU A 424 6.13 13.51 -12.68
CA LEU A 424 6.48 14.53 -11.68
C LEU A 424 5.24 15.22 -11.11
N LEU A 425 4.27 15.57 -11.97
CA LEU A 425 3.01 16.17 -11.52
C LEU A 425 2.20 15.21 -10.63
N SER A 426 2.22 13.90 -10.91
CA SER A 426 1.59 12.92 -10.02
C SER A 426 2.24 12.83 -8.64
N VAL A 427 3.55 13.10 -8.52
CA VAL A 427 4.23 13.20 -7.21
C VAL A 427 3.75 14.46 -6.46
N LEU A 428 3.57 15.59 -7.15
CA LEU A 428 2.98 16.79 -6.55
C LEU A 428 1.52 16.58 -6.13
N GLU A 429 0.76 15.83 -6.92
CA GLU A 429 -0.63 15.47 -6.62
C GLU A 429 -0.72 14.58 -5.37
N PHE A 430 0.12 13.54 -5.29
CA PHE A 430 0.28 12.72 -4.08
C PHE A 430 0.58 13.59 -2.86
N ALA A 431 1.54 14.49 -2.99
CA ALA A 431 1.96 15.36 -1.88
C ALA A 431 0.82 16.31 -1.45
N ALA A 432 0.12 16.93 -2.41
CA ALA A 432 -1.03 17.79 -2.16
C ALA A 432 -2.16 17.03 -1.46
N ALA A 433 -2.47 15.81 -1.90
CA ALA A 433 -3.48 14.94 -1.31
C ALA A 433 -3.13 14.58 0.14
N ARG A 434 -1.91 14.08 0.36
CA ARG A 434 -1.40 13.73 1.69
C ARG A 434 -1.47 14.93 2.64
N TRP A 435 -1.01 16.10 2.22
CA TRP A 435 -1.04 17.29 3.08
C TRP A 435 -2.44 17.79 3.37
N SER A 436 -3.35 17.72 2.40
CA SER A 436 -4.75 18.08 2.63
C SER A 436 -5.37 17.18 3.69
N ARG A 437 -5.11 15.86 3.64
CA ARG A 437 -5.52 14.92 4.69
C ARG A 437 -4.86 15.26 6.02
N ASP A 438 -3.54 15.38 6.05
CA ASP A 438 -2.77 15.54 7.28
C ASP A 438 -3.07 16.90 7.97
N ALA A 439 -3.33 17.97 7.19
CA ALA A 439 -3.80 19.26 7.67
C ALA A 439 -5.12 19.14 8.44
N VAL A 440 -6.09 18.44 7.86
CA VAL A 440 -7.40 18.21 8.46
C VAL A 440 -7.29 17.26 9.66
N THR A 441 -6.46 16.22 9.60
CA THR A 441 -6.20 15.35 10.74
C THR A 441 -5.63 16.13 11.92
N SER A 442 -4.71 17.08 11.67
CA SER A 442 -4.10 17.90 12.71
C SER A 442 -5.10 18.75 13.51
N THR A 443 -6.28 19.05 12.95
CA THR A 443 -7.33 19.80 13.67
C THR A 443 -8.03 18.96 14.74
N ALA A 444 -8.05 17.64 14.56
CA ALA A 444 -8.67 16.68 15.49
C ALA A 444 -7.69 16.10 16.52
N LEU A 445 -6.38 16.32 16.35
CA LEU A 445 -5.35 15.79 17.23
C LEU A 445 -5.20 16.62 18.51
N ALA A 446 -4.87 15.93 19.61
CA ALA A 446 -4.34 16.58 20.81
C ALA A 446 -3.08 17.40 20.46
N LYS A 447 -2.88 18.49 21.18
CA LYS A 447 -1.91 19.54 20.87
C LYS A 447 -0.49 19.06 20.52
N GLU A 448 0.09 18.17 21.33
CA GLU A 448 1.46 17.68 21.10
C GLU A 448 1.53 16.71 19.91
N ALA A 449 0.50 15.88 19.70
CA ALA A 449 0.39 15.03 18.52
C ALA A 449 0.22 15.87 17.24
N ALA A 450 -0.60 16.92 17.29
CA ALA A 450 -0.76 17.87 16.20
C ALA A 450 0.56 18.59 15.85
N LYS A 451 1.34 19.00 16.87
CA LYS A 451 2.66 19.60 16.69
C LYS A 451 3.64 18.65 15.98
N GLN A 452 3.67 17.38 16.36
CA GLN A 452 4.53 16.39 15.70
C GLN A 452 4.11 16.15 14.24
N TYR A 453 2.80 16.03 13.99
CA TYR A 453 2.24 15.86 12.64
C TYR A 453 2.64 17.03 11.71
N LEU A 454 2.42 18.27 12.17
CA LEU A 454 2.74 19.48 11.42
C LEU A 454 4.25 19.66 11.19
N LYS A 455 5.11 19.27 12.14
CA LYS A 455 6.57 19.28 11.92
C LYS A 455 6.98 18.35 10.77
N GLY A 456 6.38 17.16 10.69
CA GLY A 456 6.61 16.21 9.59
C GLY A 456 6.20 16.79 8.23
N ILE A 457 5.01 17.40 8.16
CA ILE A 457 4.50 18.04 6.94
C ILE A 457 5.44 19.15 6.44
N ASN A 458 5.90 20.03 7.33
CA ASN A 458 6.80 21.13 6.97
C ASN A 458 8.16 20.62 6.44
N ALA A 459 8.70 19.56 7.05
CA ALA A 459 9.94 18.94 6.58
C ALA A 459 9.78 18.35 5.16
N GLU A 460 8.65 17.71 4.86
CA GLU A 460 8.37 17.16 3.54
C GLU A 460 8.14 18.25 2.48
N LEU A 461 7.30 19.24 2.80
CA LEU A 461 6.97 20.39 1.94
C LEU A 461 8.20 21.20 1.51
N SER A 462 9.07 21.49 2.47
CA SER A 462 10.22 22.37 2.27
C SER A 462 11.28 21.80 1.35
N VAL A 463 11.20 20.51 0.99
CA VAL A 463 12.19 19.85 0.15
C VAL A 463 11.60 19.12 -1.07
N LEU A 464 10.47 18.42 -0.93
CA LEU A 464 9.86 17.69 -2.06
C LEU A 464 9.35 18.64 -3.16
N VAL A 465 8.60 19.69 -2.81
CA VAL A 465 8.05 20.62 -3.82
C VAL A 465 9.14 21.33 -4.61
N PRO A 466 10.17 21.95 -3.97
CA PRO A 466 11.27 22.56 -4.71
C PRO A 466 11.99 21.60 -5.65
N GLU A 467 12.26 20.37 -5.20
CA GLU A 467 12.93 19.36 -6.02
C GLU A 467 12.10 19.02 -7.26
N ILE A 468 10.81 18.74 -7.09
CA ILE A 468 9.94 18.42 -8.23
C ILE A 468 9.75 19.63 -9.16
N LEU A 469 9.64 20.85 -8.63
CA LEU A 469 9.56 22.06 -9.46
C LEU A 469 10.86 22.32 -10.24
N ALA A 470 12.03 22.07 -9.63
CA ALA A 470 13.31 22.18 -10.32
C ALA A 470 13.43 21.13 -11.45
N GLU A 471 12.99 19.89 -11.20
CA GLU A 471 12.95 18.86 -12.22
C GLU A 471 11.95 19.19 -13.36
N LEU A 472 10.79 19.76 -13.04
CA LEU A 472 9.83 20.25 -14.03
C LEU A 472 10.38 21.43 -14.85
N ASP A 473 11.11 22.35 -14.22
CA ASP A 473 11.79 23.46 -14.91
C ASP A 473 12.84 22.94 -15.90
N ALA A 474 13.60 21.89 -15.53
CA ALA A 474 14.55 21.23 -16.42
C ALA A 474 13.88 20.57 -17.65
N LEU A 475 12.57 20.28 -17.56
CA LEU A 475 11.77 19.74 -18.67
C LEU A 475 11.02 20.80 -19.47
N ALA A 476 11.15 22.09 -19.16
CA ALA A 476 10.44 23.16 -19.86
C ALA A 476 10.85 23.32 -21.35
N PRO A 477 9.95 23.81 -22.23
CA PRO A 477 8.55 24.16 -21.96
C PRO A 477 7.66 22.93 -21.80
N LEU A 478 6.63 23.03 -20.95
CA LEU A 478 5.64 21.97 -20.75
C LEU A 478 4.46 22.16 -21.73
N ALA A 479 3.79 21.08 -22.10
CA ALA A 479 2.54 21.16 -22.85
C ALA A 479 1.44 21.82 -21.99
N GLN A 480 0.54 22.58 -22.64
CA GLN A 480 -0.47 23.41 -21.97
C GLN A 480 -1.35 22.66 -20.93
N PRO A 481 -1.79 21.40 -21.15
CA PRO A 481 -2.53 20.65 -20.12
C PRO A 481 -1.70 20.40 -18.86
N LEU A 482 -0.41 20.11 -19.00
CA LEU A 482 0.51 19.86 -17.89
C LEU A 482 0.87 21.16 -17.15
N GLU A 483 0.96 22.29 -17.87
CA GLU A 483 1.11 23.61 -17.23
C GLU A 483 -0.12 23.97 -16.40
N THR A 484 -1.32 23.68 -16.91
CA THR A 484 -2.58 23.92 -16.19
C THR A 484 -2.63 23.06 -14.93
N GLN A 485 -2.36 21.75 -15.06
CA GLN A 485 -2.29 20.83 -13.92
C GLN A 485 -1.28 21.28 -12.86
N ARG A 486 -0.07 21.73 -13.27
CA ARG A 486 0.93 22.28 -12.33
C ARG A 486 0.36 23.47 -11.56
N ASN A 487 -0.29 24.39 -12.25
CA ASN A 487 -0.83 25.62 -11.66
C ASN A 487 -1.98 25.31 -10.68
N ASP A 488 -2.84 24.35 -11.02
CA ASP A 488 -3.93 23.89 -10.15
C ASP A 488 -3.38 23.20 -8.90
N LEU A 489 -2.37 22.33 -9.05
CA LEU A 489 -1.70 21.66 -7.93
C LEU A 489 -1.00 22.66 -6.99
N LEU A 490 -0.30 23.66 -7.54
CA LEU A 490 0.30 24.71 -6.71
C LEU A 490 -0.75 25.53 -5.96
N SER A 491 -1.93 25.72 -6.54
CA SER A 491 -3.06 26.38 -5.89
C SER A 491 -3.64 25.53 -4.76
N SER A 492 -3.79 24.23 -4.97
CA SER A 492 -4.20 23.28 -3.92
C SER A 492 -3.19 23.25 -2.76
N ILE A 493 -1.89 23.17 -3.07
CA ILE A 493 -0.81 23.19 -2.07
C ILE A 493 -0.86 24.48 -1.23
N ALA A 494 -1.11 25.63 -1.86
CA ALA A 494 -1.24 26.90 -1.15
C ALA A 494 -2.43 26.93 -0.19
N VAL A 495 -3.59 26.40 -0.60
CA VAL A 495 -4.77 26.28 0.27
C VAL A 495 -4.45 25.40 1.48
N SER A 496 -3.89 24.21 1.26
CA SER A 496 -3.56 23.28 2.35
C SER A 496 -2.49 23.84 3.28
N ASN A 497 -1.49 24.55 2.74
CA ASN A 497 -0.47 25.24 3.53
C ASN A 497 -1.07 26.37 4.39
N ALA A 498 -2.06 27.11 3.87
CA ALA A 498 -2.77 28.14 4.64
C ALA A 498 -3.56 27.55 5.82
N ILE A 499 -4.22 26.40 5.61
CA ILE A 499 -4.92 25.66 6.68
C ILE A 499 -3.93 25.22 7.76
N CYS A 500 -2.80 24.61 7.36
CA CYS A 500 -1.75 24.21 8.31
C CYS A 500 -1.19 25.40 9.08
N LEU A 501 -0.89 26.52 8.41
CA LEU A 501 -0.39 27.73 9.05
C LEU A 501 -1.40 28.28 10.07
N GLN A 502 -2.70 28.26 9.74
CA GLN A 502 -3.74 28.67 10.67
C GLN A 502 -3.73 27.78 11.92
N LYS A 503 -3.64 26.45 11.73
CA LYS A 503 -3.58 25.51 12.86
C LYS A 503 -2.31 25.69 13.70
N VAL A 504 -1.17 25.96 13.07
CA VAL A 504 0.08 26.28 13.76
C VAL A 504 -0.07 27.52 14.63
N LYS A 505 -0.71 28.59 14.13
CA LYS A 505 -0.98 29.80 14.92
C LYS A 505 -1.83 29.51 16.16
N GLU A 506 -2.84 28.64 16.03
CA GLU A 506 -3.66 28.19 17.17
C GLU A 506 -2.86 27.39 18.20
N LEU A 507 -1.95 26.53 17.74
CA LEU A 507 -1.22 25.57 18.59
C LEU A 507 0.09 26.12 19.17
N ALA A 508 0.59 27.24 18.67
CA ALA A 508 1.96 27.69 18.94
C ALA A 508 2.19 28.19 20.37
N ASP A 509 1.16 28.52 21.16
CA ASP A 509 1.29 29.09 22.52
C ASP A 509 2.26 30.29 22.61
N GLY A 510 2.40 31.07 21.54
CA GLY A 510 3.41 32.14 21.47
C GLY A 510 4.82 31.70 21.03
N ASN A 511 5.02 30.45 20.59
CA ASN A 511 6.27 30.00 19.97
C ASN A 511 6.47 30.67 18.59
N ALA A 512 7.08 31.85 18.62
CA ALA A 512 7.35 32.68 17.44
C ALA A 512 8.22 31.95 16.40
N GLY A 513 9.12 31.06 16.82
CA GLY A 513 10.00 30.31 15.93
C GLY A 513 9.24 29.32 15.03
N TRP A 514 8.23 28.65 15.58
CA TRP A 514 7.41 27.71 14.79
C TRP A 514 6.51 28.44 13.80
N ILE A 515 5.90 29.56 14.21
CA ILE A 515 5.12 30.44 13.32
C ILE A 515 6.02 31.04 12.22
N ALA A 516 7.23 31.49 12.56
CA ALA A 516 8.18 32.04 11.59
C ALA A 516 8.59 31.00 10.52
N THR A 517 8.80 29.75 10.93
CA THR A 517 9.11 28.64 10.01
C THR A 517 8.00 28.44 8.98
N TRP A 518 6.75 28.35 9.45
CA TRP A 518 5.59 28.16 8.57
C TRP A 518 5.28 29.39 7.71
N ASN A 519 5.49 30.61 8.22
CA ASN A 519 5.40 31.82 7.42
C ASN A 519 6.46 31.84 6.30
N GLY A 520 7.68 31.37 6.59
CA GLY A 520 8.74 31.21 5.59
C GLY A 520 8.35 30.21 4.49
N LEU A 521 7.76 29.07 4.87
CA LEU A 521 7.23 28.11 3.89
C LEU A 521 6.08 28.70 3.07
N ASN A 522 5.13 29.38 3.73
CA ASN A 522 4.01 30.03 3.04
C ASN A 522 4.48 31.07 2.03
N LYS A 523 5.50 31.86 2.38
CA LYS A 523 6.13 32.80 1.45
C LYS A 523 6.69 32.08 0.22
N LYS A 524 7.42 30.98 0.40
CA LYS A 524 7.95 30.17 -0.72
C LYS A 524 6.84 29.61 -1.61
N VAL A 525 5.75 29.10 -1.02
CA VAL A 525 4.61 28.59 -1.79
C VAL A 525 3.98 29.69 -2.64
N LEU A 526 3.78 30.89 -2.07
CA LEU A 526 3.29 32.06 -2.79
C LEU A 526 4.25 32.53 -3.90
N GLU A 527 5.56 32.46 -3.66
CA GLU A 527 6.59 32.74 -4.68
C GLU A 527 6.48 31.74 -5.85
N TRP A 528 6.29 30.45 -5.58
CA TRP A 528 6.06 29.44 -6.62
C TRP A 528 4.78 29.73 -7.41
N GLN A 529 3.67 30.00 -6.73
CA GLN A 529 2.41 30.38 -7.40
C GLN A 529 2.60 31.62 -8.27
N THR A 530 3.29 32.64 -7.78
CA THR A 530 3.54 33.87 -8.56
C THR A 530 4.41 33.57 -9.78
N LYS A 531 5.46 32.76 -9.64
CA LYS A 531 6.35 32.38 -10.74
C LYS A 531 5.60 31.63 -11.85
N TYR A 532 4.69 30.72 -11.51
CA TYR A 532 4.08 29.80 -12.48
C TYR A 532 2.65 30.15 -12.88
N VAL A 533 1.80 30.62 -11.96
CA VAL A 533 0.38 30.92 -12.22
C VAL A 533 0.24 32.29 -12.89
N VAL A 534 0.80 33.35 -12.28
CA VAL A 534 0.63 34.74 -12.75
C VAL A 534 1.29 34.97 -14.12
N LYS A 535 2.46 34.36 -14.39
CA LYS A 535 3.10 34.45 -15.71
C LYS A 535 2.28 33.82 -16.84
N THR A 536 1.43 32.84 -16.52
CA THR A 536 0.60 32.15 -17.52
C THR A 536 -0.62 33.00 -17.90
N GLU A 537 -1.21 33.72 -16.95
CA GLU A 537 -2.33 34.64 -17.24
C GLU A 537 -1.91 35.87 -18.05
N VAL A 538 -0.71 36.42 -17.78
CA VAL A 538 -0.15 37.53 -18.56
C VAL A 538 0.10 37.12 -20.02
N LYS A 539 0.57 35.90 -20.26
CA LYS A 539 0.75 35.33 -21.62
C LYS A 539 -0.56 35.00 -22.34
N LYS A 540 -1.68 34.83 -21.64
CA LYS A 540 -3.01 34.64 -22.26
C LYS A 540 -3.67 35.97 -22.64
N LYS A 541 -3.22 37.08 -22.06
CA LYS A 541 -3.76 38.45 -22.28
C LYS A 541 -2.93 39.29 -23.26
N ALA A 542 -1.69 38.87 -23.55
CA ALA A 542 -0.84 39.40 -24.61
C ALA A 542 -0.92 38.48 -25.83
#